data_AF-X1ESH4-F1
#
_entry.id   AF-X1ESH4-F1
#
_cell.length_a   1.000
_cell.length_b   1.000
_cell.length_c   1.000
_cell.angle_alpha   90.00
_cell.angle_beta   90.00
_cell.angle_gamma   90.00
#
_symmetry.space_group_name_H-M   'P 1'
#
loop_
_entity.id
_entity.type
_entity.pdbx_description
1 polymer ?
#
loop_
_entity_poly.entity_id
_entity_poly.type
_entity_poly.pdbx_seq_one_letter_code
_entity_poly.pdbx_strand_id
1 'polypeptide(L)'
;MNFRERTLRTFQKKKIDKIVWQPRIYYWYYGNRLRNKVPDGYKDRSTLNSLYDNIQPYNGNVPEKYKDKTMMEIYHDLDASPRYPQEVLGVRIFKFKNKKVTTKSRDNEKQRKIIIVHETPLGSLREVTKHGYHTEYPIKTLSDLEIMEYILADTEFEFDGEAFKIADREFGERGIIQTFYPRSPLQRLI
;
A
#
# COMPACT_ATOMS: atom_id res chain seq x y z
N MET A 1 -9.30 15.77 -23.24
CA MET A 1 -9.79 15.17 -21.99
C MET A 1 -8.59 14.99 -21.05
N ASN A 2 -8.65 15.47 -19.81
CA ASN A 2 -7.60 15.13 -18.84
C ASN A 2 -7.81 13.69 -18.28
N PHE A 3 -6.84 13.13 -17.56
CA PHE A 3 -6.95 11.75 -17.08
C PHE A 3 -8.03 11.57 -16.02
N ARG A 4 -8.26 12.57 -15.17
CA ARG A 4 -9.33 12.55 -14.16
C ARG A 4 -10.70 12.38 -14.83
N GLU A 5 -11.00 13.23 -15.81
CA GLU A 5 -12.23 13.17 -16.60
C GLU A 5 -12.36 11.84 -17.36
N ARG A 6 -11.26 11.39 -17.99
CA ARG A 6 -11.22 10.13 -18.74
C ARG A 6 -11.50 8.91 -17.86
N THR A 7 -10.98 8.91 -16.64
CA THR A 7 -11.21 7.84 -15.67
C THR A 7 -12.67 7.80 -15.24
N LEU A 8 -13.25 8.96 -14.87
CA LEU A 8 -14.66 9.04 -14.51
C LEU A 8 -15.58 8.62 -15.65
N ARG A 9 -15.30 9.05 -16.88
CA ARG A 9 -16.07 8.65 -18.07
C ARG A 9 -16.01 7.15 -18.34
N THR A 10 -14.85 6.53 -18.14
CA THR A 10 -14.69 5.08 -18.24
C THR A 10 -15.67 4.35 -17.32
N PHE A 11 -15.69 4.72 -16.03
CA PHE A 11 -16.62 4.09 -15.06
C PHE A 11 -18.09 4.42 -15.32
N GLN A 12 -18.38 5.58 -15.89
CA GLN A 12 -19.72 5.97 -16.32
C GLN A 12 -20.17 5.35 -17.65
N LYS A 13 -19.34 4.51 -18.28
CA LYS A 13 -19.58 3.93 -19.62
C LYS A 13 -19.87 4.99 -20.69
N LYS A 14 -19.21 6.16 -20.58
CA LYS A 14 -19.30 7.25 -21.56
C LYS A 14 -18.16 7.18 -22.58
N LYS A 15 -18.31 7.87 -23.71
CA LYS A 15 -17.27 7.98 -24.75
C LYS A 15 -15.98 8.59 -24.16
N ILE A 16 -14.85 7.96 -24.45
CA ILE A 16 -13.50 8.42 -24.11
C ILE A 16 -12.66 8.59 -25.38
N ASP A 17 -11.63 9.43 -25.30
CA ASP A 17 -10.71 9.74 -26.41
C ASP A 17 -9.56 8.71 -26.54
N LYS A 18 -9.13 8.10 -25.42
CA LYS A 18 -8.20 6.97 -25.36
C LYS A 18 -8.44 6.12 -24.12
N ILE A 19 -7.86 4.93 -24.05
CA ILE A 19 -7.86 4.09 -22.85
C ILE A 19 -7.05 4.78 -21.73
N VAL A 20 -7.53 4.68 -20.50
CA VAL A 20 -6.79 5.15 -19.32
C VAL A 20 -5.62 4.20 -19.04
N TRP A 21 -4.39 4.69 -19.20
CA TRP A 21 -3.19 3.94 -18.87
C TRP A 21 -2.72 4.27 -17.44
N GLN A 22 -2.77 3.27 -16.56
CA GLN A 22 -2.42 3.34 -15.14
C GLN A 22 -1.42 2.24 -14.75
N PRO A 23 -0.15 2.33 -15.21
CA PRO A 23 0.85 1.33 -14.88
C PRO A 23 1.19 1.38 -13.39
N ARG A 24 1.51 0.25 -12.77
CA ARG A 24 2.00 0.18 -11.38
C ARG A 24 3.53 0.14 -11.39
N ILE A 25 4.16 1.30 -11.50
CA ILE A 25 5.63 1.39 -11.66
C ILE A 25 6.42 1.25 -10.36
N TYR A 26 5.76 1.16 -9.20
CA TYR A 26 6.44 1.16 -7.89
C TYR A 26 7.38 -0.04 -7.69
N TYR A 27 7.06 -1.23 -8.25
CA TYR A 27 7.98 -2.37 -8.26
C TYR A 27 9.26 -2.06 -9.01
N TRP A 28 9.15 -1.41 -10.17
CA TRP A 28 10.31 -0.97 -10.93
C TRP A 28 11.09 0.11 -10.17
N TYR A 29 10.40 1.10 -9.62
CA TYR A 29 10.99 2.22 -8.92
C TYR A 29 11.81 1.79 -7.69
N TYR A 30 11.20 1.02 -6.78
CA TYR A 30 11.85 0.58 -5.54
C TYR A 30 12.83 -0.58 -5.74
N GLY A 31 12.59 -1.45 -6.73
CA GLY A 31 13.54 -2.51 -7.07
C GLY A 31 14.86 -1.97 -7.64
N ASN A 32 14.82 -0.81 -8.32
CA ASN A 32 16.02 -0.06 -8.71
C ASN A 32 16.56 0.87 -7.61
N ARG A 33 16.02 0.78 -6.38
CA ARG A 33 16.44 1.57 -5.21
C ARG A 33 16.33 3.09 -5.39
N LEU A 34 15.38 3.54 -6.20
CA LEU A 34 15.03 4.97 -6.28
C LEU A 34 14.29 5.41 -4.99
N ARG A 35 14.49 6.66 -4.60
CA ARG A 35 13.95 7.21 -3.35
C ARG A 35 12.85 8.22 -3.63
N ASN A 36 11.67 7.92 -3.11
CA ASN A 36 10.52 8.81 -3.20
C ASN A 36 10.44 9.75 -1.98
N LYS A 37 9.60 10.78 -2.09
CA LYS A 37 9.27 11.69 -0.98
C LYS A 37 7.76 11.71 -0.73
N VAL A 38 7.39 11.90 0.53
CA VAL A 38 5.99 12.17 0.88
C VAL A 38 5.60 13.58 0.43
N PRO A 39 4.33 13.83 0.10
CA PRO A 39 3.85 15.16 -0.26
C PRO A 39 3.92 16.17 0.89
N ASP A 40 3.94 17.45 0.55
CA ASP A 40 3.90 18.53 1.53
C ASP A 40 2.63 18.46 2.38
N GLY A 41 2.80 18.55 3.70
CA GLY A 41 1.72 18.39 4.69
C GLY A 41 1.49 16.94 5.15
N TYR A 42 2.12 15.94 4.52
CA TYR A 42 2.03 14.53 4.95
C TYR A 42 3.32 14.08 5.63
N LYS A 43 3.25 13.61 6.88
CA LYS A 43 4.44 13.28 7.70
C LYS A 43 4.76 11.78 7.76
N ASP A 44 3.78 10.91 7.54
CA ASP A 44 3.96 9.47 7.71
C ASP A 44 4.73 8.84 6.54
N ARG A 45 5.99 8.45 6.80
CA ARG A 45 6.85 7.79 5.80
C ARG A 45 6.78 6.27 5.84
N SER A 46 6.03 5.67 6.78
CA SER A 46 6.05 4.22 7.02
C SER A 46 5.70 3.40 5.78
N THR A 47 4.79 3.89 4.93
CA THR A 47 4.41 3.21 3.69
C THR A 47 5.53 3.23 2.66
N LEU A 48 6.18 4.38 2.44
CA LEU A 48 7.32 4.46 1.51
C LEU A 48 8.48 3.57 1.97
N ASN A 49 8.80 3.62 3.27
CA ASN A 49 9.86 2.80 3.85
C ASN A 49 9.53 1.30 3.69
N SER A 50 8.31 0.90 4.06
CA SER A 50 7.85 -0.49 3.91
C SER A 50 7.93 -0.98 2.46
N LEU A 51 7.53 -0.16 1.47
CA LEU A 51 7.66 -0.52 0.06
C LEU A 51 9.12 -0.64 -0.37
N TYR A 52 9.97 0.31 0.03
CA TYR A 52 11.40 0.30 -0.30
C TYR A 52 12.13 -0.92 0.31
N ASP A 53 11.80 -1.29 1.55
CA ASP A 53 12.47 -2.37 2.27
C ASP A 53 12.01 -3.77 1.81
N ASN A 54 10.72 -3.93 1.51
CA ASN A 54 10.15 -5.23 1.14
C ASN A 54 10.33 -5.60 -0.35
N ILE A 55 10.48 -4.63 -1.23
CA ILE A 55 10.69 -4.90 -2.66
C ILE A 55 12.16 -5.29 -2.87
N GLN A 56 12.36 -6.49 -3.44
CA GLN A 56 13.69 -7.00 -3.69
C GLN A 56 14.45 -6.10 -4.66
N PRO A 57 15.69 -5.70 -4.32
CA PRO A 57 16.53 -4.96 -5.24
C PRO A 57 16.92 -5.83 -6.42
N TYR A 58 17.02 -5.23 -7.59
CA TYR A 58 17.61 -5.84 -8.77
C TYR A 58 18.45 -4.80 -9.51
N ASN A 59 19.42 -5.27 -10.31
CA ASN A 59 20.30 -4.39 -11.07
C ASN A 59 19.65 -3.99 -12.40
N GLY A 60 18.59 -3.18 -12.34
CA GLY A 60 17.95 -2.64 -13.53
C GLY A 60 18.68 -1.42 -14.07
N ASN A 61 18.53 -1.19 -15.37
CA ASN A 61 19.05 0.02 -16.01
C ASN A 61 18.04 1.16 -15.84
N VAL A 62 18.33 2.10 -14.94
CA VAL A 62 17.50 3.30 -14.77
C VAL A 62 17.98 4.40 -15.72
N PRO A 63 17.10 4.93 -16.60
CA PRO A 63 17.42 6.08 -17.43
C PRO A 63 17.89 7.28 -16.58
N GLU A 64 18.94 7.98 -17.00
CA GLU A 64 19.54 9.10 -16.25
C GLU A 64 18.50 10.14 -15.82
N LYS A 65 17.56 10.46 -16.72
CA LYS A 65 16.46 11.41 -16.47
C LYS A 65 15.52 11.05 -15.31
N TYR A 66 15.59 9.82 -14.78
CA TYR A 66 14.70 9.33 -13.72
C TYR A 66 15.38 9.10 -12.37
N LYS A 67 16.71 9.17 -12.26
CA LYS A 67 17.44 8.82 -11.04
C LYS A 67 17.05 9.67 -9.82
N ASP A 68 16.78 10.95 -10.02
CA ASP A 68 16.40 11.89 -8.97
C ASP A 68 14.93 12.33 -9.01
N LYS A 69 14.10 11.60 -9.77
CA LYS A 69 12.67 11.90 -9.89
C LYS A 69 11.83 11.12 -8.89
N THR A 70 10.82 11.78 -8.33
CA THR A 70 9.71 11.13 -7.65
C THR A 70 8.90 10.27 -8.63
N MET A 71 8.14 9.33 -8.08
CA MET A 71 7.27 8.50 -8.91
C MET A 71 6.24 9.33 -9.68
N MET A 72 5.68 10.38 -9.07
CA MET A 72 4.77 11.32 -9.73
C MET A 72 5.41 12.05 -10.91
N GLU A 73 6.65 12.52 -10.77
CA GLU A 73 7.37 13.17 -11.88
C GLU A 73 7.63 12.20 -13.04
N ILE A 74 7.78 10.91 -12.76
CA ILE A 74 7.87 9.88 -13.80
C ILE A 74 6.51 9.63 -14.46
N TYR A 75 5.40 9.57 -13.72
CA TYR A 75 4.05 9.57 -14.33
C TYR A 75 3.82 10.82 -15.19
N HIS A 76 4.39 11.97 -14.79
CA HIS A 76 4.33 13.18 -15.58
C HIS A 76 4.99 13.03 -16.95
N ASP A 77 6.22 12.51 -16.96
CA ASP A 77 7.02 12.27 -18.16
C ASP A 77 6.40 11.20 -19.08
N LEU A 78 5.82 10.14 -18.50
CA LEU A 78 5.23 9.03 -19.25
C LEU A 78 3.87 9.34 -19.88
N ASP A 79 3.29 10.52 -19.66
CA ASP A 79 1.87 10.81 -19.95
C ASP A 79 0.94 9.70 -19.44
N ALA A 80 1.12 9.33 -18.17
CA ALA A 80 0.37 8.26 -17.53
C ALA A 80 -0.41 8.77 -16.31
N SER A 81 -1.46 8.04 -15.95
CA SER A 81 -2.26 8.30 -14.75
C SER A 81 -1.73 7.46 -13.58
N PRO A 82 -1.53 8.04 -12.38
CA PRO A 82 -1.24 7.26 -11.20
C PRO A 82 -2.48 6.46 -10.76
N ARG A 83 -2.27 5.26 -10.21
CA ARG A 83 -3.36 4.38 -9.77
C ARG A 83 -3.71 4.57 -8.30
N TYR A 84 -2.76 4.34 -7.40
CA TYR A 84 -3.00 4.35 -5.95
C TYR A 84 -2.08 5.34 -5.24
N PRO A 85 -2.61 6.24 -4.38
CA PRO A 85 -1.80 7.18 -3.62
C PRO A 85 -0.86 6.48 -2.63
N GLN A 86 -1.25 5.29 -2.12
CA GLN A 86 -0.37 4.46 -1.28
C GLN A 86 0.92 4.07 -2.00
N GLU A 87 0.83 3.67 -3.27
CA GLU A 87 1.99 3.21 -4.05
C GLU A 87 2.82 4.37 -4.58
N VAL A 88 2.15 5.44 -5.02
CA VAL A 88 2.79 6.52 -5.77
C VAL A 88 3.29 7.64 -4.86
N LEU A 89 2.58 7.94 -3.77
CA LEU A 89 2.87 9.03 -2.84
C LEU A 89 3.27 8.52 -1.44
N GLY A 90 3.00 7.25 -1.13
CA GLY A 90 3.09 6.73 0.23
C GLY A 90 1.98 7.21 1.16
N VAL A 91 0.92 7.81 0.60
CA VAL A 91 -0.19 8.39 1.36
C VAL A 91 -1.26 7.34 1.60
N ARG A 92 -1.54 7.05 2.87
CA ARG A 92 -2.59 6.11 3.28
C ARG A 92 -3.85 6.87 3.67
N ILE A 93 -4.90 6.65 2.90
CA ILE A 93 -6.20 7.29 3.09
C ILE A 93 -7.06 6.53 4.11
N PHE A 94 -6.75 5.25 4.33
CA PHE A 94 -7.44 4.41 5.29
C PHE A 94 -6.47 3.81 6.28
N LYS A 95 -6.86 3.81 7.55
CA LYS A 95 -6.10 3.26 8.67
C LYS A 95 -6.91 2.17 9.35
N PHE A 96 -6.18 1.20 9.89
CA PHE A 96 -6.72 0.11 10.70
C PHE A 96 -6.16 0.25 12.09
N LYS A 97 -7.02 0.10 13.08
CA LYS A 97 -6.61 0.13 14.48
C LYS A 97 -7.34 -0.96 15.23
N ASN A 98 -6.62 -1.66 16.10
CA ASN A 98 -7.22 -2.48 17.14
C ASN A 98 -7.20 -1.71 18.46
N LYS A 99 -8.26 -1.80 19.25
CA LYS A 99 -8.39 -1.15 20.55
C LYS A 99 -7.83 -2.01 21.68
N LYS A 100 -8.08 -3.32 21.61
CA LYS A 100 -7.77 -4.30 22.66
C LYS A 100 -6.72 -5.33 22.26
N VAL A 101 -6.30 -5.33 20.99
CA VAL A 101 -5.23 -6.22 20.50
C VAL A 101 -3.89 -5.49 20.52
N THR A 102 -2.89 -6.10 21.16
CA THR A 102 -1.51 -5.61 21.08
C THR A 102 -0.78 -6.32 19.95
N THR A 103 -0.25 -5.56 18.98
CA THR A 103 0.52 -6.13 17.87
C THR A 103 2.00 -5.81 18.04
N LYS A 104 2.82 -6.85 18.18
CA LYS A 104 4.27 -6.75 18.23
C LYS A 104 4.84 -7.21 16.89
N SER A 105 5.67 -6.38 16.27
CA SER A 105 6.38 -6.72 15.05
C SER A 105 7.88 -6.70 15.31
N ARG A 106 8.58 -7.76 14.88
CA ARG A 106 10.04 -7.85 14.95
C ARG A 106 10.59 -8.19 13.57
N ASP A 107 11.49 -7.35 13.08
CA ASP A 107 12.27 -7.66 11.88
C ASP A 107 13.45 -8.57 12.25
N ASN A 108 13.62 -9.63 11.47
CA ASN A 108 14.82 -10.44 11.46
C ASN A 108 15.58 -10.14 10.17
N GLU A 109 16.37 -9.07 10.20
CA GLU A 109 17.12 -8.55 9.04
C GLU A 109 17.98 -9.63 8.36
N LYS A 110 18.58 -10.53 9.15
CA LYS A 110 19.40 -11.64 8.63
C LYS A 110 18.60 -12.59 7.75
N GLN A 111 17.32 -12.80 8.06
CA GLN A 111 16.44 -13.71 7.31
C GLN A 111 15.44 -12.99 6.40
N ARG A 112 15.37 -11.66 6.46
CA ARG A 112 14.34 -10.81 5.82
C ARG A 112 12.93 -11.28 6.15
N LYS A 113 12.72 -11.63 7.42
CA LYS A 113 11.44 -12.11 7.93
C LYS A 113 10.86 -11.10 8.90
N ILE A 114 9.59 -10.80 8.75
CA ILE A 114 8.83 -10.02 9.71
C ILE A 114 8.00 -11.00 10.52
N ILE A 115 8.25 -11.04 11.83
CA ILE A 115 7.47 -11.83 12.79
C ILE A 115 6.47 -10.90 13.44
N ILE A 116 5.18 -11.24 13.33
CA ILE A 116 4.09 -10.48 13.91
C ILE A 116 3.41 -11.37 14.96
N VAL A 117 3.18 -10.82 16.14
CA VAL A 117 2.43 -11.47 17.22
C VAL A 117 1.29 -10.56 17.63
N HIS A 118 0.06 -11.08 17.54
CA HIS A 118 -1.15 -10.45 18.04
C HIS A 118 -1.48 -11.05 19.40
N GLU A 119 -1.46 -10.23 20.45
CA GLU A 119 -1.82 -10.63 21.81
C GLU A 119 -3.25 -10.14 22.11
N THR A 120 -4.09 -11.07 22.57
CA THR A 120 -5.50 -10.85 22.94
C THR A 120 -5.77 -11.47 24.32
N PRO A 121 -6.92 -11.14 24.95
CA PRO A 121 -7.35 -11.83 26.17
C PRO A 121 -7.62 -13.33 25.99
N LEU A 122 -7.92 -13.79 24.77
CA LEU A 122 -8.22 -15.19 24.46
C LEU A 122 -6.96 -16.02 24.15
N GLY A 123 -5.82 -15.37 23.94
CA GLY A 123 -4.58 -16.00 23.53
C GLY A 123 -3.78 -15.13 22.56
N SER A 124 -2.78 -15.74 21.91
CA SER A 124 -1.93 -15.03 20.94
C SER A 124 -1.84 -15.76 19.62
N LEU A 125 -1.84 -15.00 18.52
CA LEU A 125 -1.56 -15.51 17.17
C LEU A 125 -0.22 -14.98 16.70
N ARG A 126 0.59 -15.87 16.12
CA ARG A 126 1.89 -15.54 15.54
C ARG A 126 1.89 -15.83 14.05
N GLU A 127 2.36 -14.89 13.25
CA GLU A 127 2.58 -15.06 11.82
C GLU A 127 3.98 -14.60 11.43
N VAL A 128 4.47 -15.13 10.31
CA VAL A 128 5.78 -14.78 9.77
C VAL A 128 5.66 -14.53 8.29
N THR A 129 6.08 -13.35 7.84
CA THR A 129 6.12 -13.02 6.42
C THR A 129 7.57 -12.86 5.94
N LYS A 130 7.80 -13.18 4.66
CA LYS A 130 9.06 -12.95 3.95
C LYS A 130 8.75 -12.29 2.60
N HIS A 131 9.28 -11.10 2.36
CA HIS A 131 8.98 -10.29 1.17
C HIS A 131 7.46 -10.10 0.91
N GLY A 132 6.67 -9.96 1.98
CA GLY A 132 5.21 -9.78 1.89
C GLY A 132 4.39 -11.06 1.71
N TYR A 133 5.01 -12.25 1.71
CA TYR A 133 4.31 -13.54 1.65
C TYR A 133 4.37 -14.28 2.98
N HIS A 134 3.28 -14.92 3.40
CA HIS A 134 3.28 -15.74 4.61
C HIS A 134 4.19 -16.96 4.43
N THR A 135 5.11 -17.12 5.39
CA THR A 135 5.88 -18.34 5.62
C THR A 135 5.36 -19.10 6.85
N GLU A 136 4.53 -18.44 7.65
CA GLU A 136 3.76 -19.01 8.74
C GLU A 136 2.46 -18.21 8.88
N TYR A 137 1.33 -18.92 8.88
CA TYR A 137 0.00 -18.33 9.02
C TYR A 137 -0.38 -18.18 10.49
N PRO A 138 -1.20 -17.16 10.84
CA PRO A 138 -1.61 -16.93 12.22
C PRO A 138 -2.43 -18.08 12.80
N ILE A 139 -3.29 -18.71 11.99
CA ILE A 139 -4.17 -19.83 12.36
C ILE A 139 -3.48 -21.16 12.06
N LYS A 140 -3.35 -22.01 13.08
CA LYS A 140 -2.70 -23.32 13.01
C LYS A 140 -3.62 -24.42 13.56
N THR A 141 -4.59 -24.04 14.39
CA THR A 141 -5.56 -24.92 15.04
C THR A 141 -6.97 -24.33 14.96
N LEU A 142 -8.00 -25.13 15.28
CA LEU A 142 -9.37 -24.65 15.33
C LEU A 142 -9.59 -23.59 16.43
N SER A 143 -8.89 -23.70 17.56
CA SER A 143 -8.98 -22.72 18.65
C SER A 143 -8.42 -21.35 18.26
N ASP A 144 -7.51 -21.28 17.28
CA ASP A 144 -7.00 -20.01 16.77
C ASP A 144 -8.07 -19.19 16.04
N LEU A 145 -9.17 -19.83 15.58
CA LEU A 145 -10.28 -19.14 14.93
C LEU A 145 -10.99 -18.18 15.89
N GLU A 146 -11.19 -18.58 17.15
CA GLU A 146 -11.83 -17.73 18.17
C GLU A 146 -10.98 -16.49 18.47
N ILE A 147 -9.65 -16.67 18.50
CA ILE A 147 -8.71 -15.55 18.68
C ILE A 147 -8.74 -14.63 17.45
N MET A 148 -8.75 -15.18 16.24
CA MET A 148 -8.84 -14.39 15.01
C MET A 148 -10.16 -13.61 14.93
N GLU A 149 -11.28 -14.24 15.28
CA GLU A 149 -12.59 -13.59 15.35
C GLU A 149 -12.54 -12.38 16.29
N TYR A 150 -11.95 -12.53 17.47
CA TYR A 150 -11.75 -11.42 18.40
C TYR A 150 -10.94 -10.27 17.79
N ILE A 151 -9.83 -10.58 17.10
CA ILE A 151 -9.00 -9.56 16.43
C ILE A 151 -9.82 -8.82 15.36
N LEU A 152 -10.58 -9.55 14.54
CA LEU A 152 -11.40 -8.98 13.48
C LEU A 152 -12.53 -8.11 14.05
N ALA A 153 -13.21 -8.58 15.11
CA ALA A 153 -14.27 -7.84 15.79
C ALA A 153 -13.77 -6.56 16.47
N ASP A 154 -12.52 -6.54 16.93
CA ASP A 154 -11.87 -5.36 17.54
C ASP A 154 -11.20 -4.43 16.50
N THR A 155 -11.22 -4.78 15.21
CA THR A 155 -10.60 -3.96 14.15
C THR A 155 -11.52 -2.81 13.74
N GLU A 156 -11.05 -1.58 13.93
CA GLU A 156 -11.70 -0.37 13.44
C GLU A 156 -11.05 0.13 12.16
N PHE A 157 -11.89 0.69 11.29
CA PHE A 157 -11.50 1.30 10.04
C PHE A 157 -11.75 2.81 10.09
N GLU A 158 -10.71 3.58 9.79
CA GLU A 158 -10.77 5.03 9.84
C GLU A 158 -10.39 5.63 8.48
N PHE A 159 -11.20 6.58 8.01
CA PHE A 159 -10.91 7.41 6.85
C PHE A 159 -10.13 8.67 7.28
N ASP A 160 -8.95 8.86 6.70
CA ASP A 160 -8.14 10.06 6.89
C ASP A 160 -8.46 11.09 5.79
N GLY A 161 -9.34 12.04 6.12
CA GLY A 161 -9.79 13.08 5.20
C GLY A 161 -8.67 14.05 4.79
N GLU A 162 -7.68 14.29 5.64
CA GLU A 162 -6.55 15.16 5.29
C GLU A 162 -5.58 14.45 4.34
N ALA A 163 -5.31 13.15 4.59
CA ALA A 163 -4.58 12.32 3.64
C ALA A 163 -5.28 12.24 2.28
N PHE A 164 -6.62 12.15 2.25
CA PHE A 164 -7.39 12.20 1.01
C PHE A 164 -7.20 13.52 0.26
N LYS A 165 -7.36 14.66 0.94
CA LYS A 165 -7.19 15.99 0.32
C LYS A 165 -5.78 16.17 -0.25
N ILE A 166 -4.76 15.75 0.50
CA ILE A 166 -3.37 15.77 0.04
C ILE A 166 -3.22 14.91 -1.21
N ALA A 167 -3.67 13.65 -1.18
CA ALA A 167 -3.59 12.77 -2.33
C ALA A 167 -4.33 13.34 -3.56
N ASP A 168 -5.52 13.90 -3.37
CA ASP A 168 -6.34 14.43 -4.47
C ASP A 168 -5.68 15.67 -5.10
N ARG A 169 -5.06 16.52 -4.28
CA ARG A 169 -4.22 17.65 -4.74
C ARG A 169 -3.04 17.17 -5.58
N GLU A 170 -2.28 16.20 -5.08
CA GLU A 170 -1.09 15.69 -5.79
C GLU A 170 -1.45 14.97 -7.10
N PHE A 171 -2.58 14.25 -7.13
CA PHE A 171 -3.06 13.61 -8.36
C PHE A 171 -3.64 14.63 -9.34
N GLY A 172 -4.37 15.64 -8.86
CA GLY A 172 -4.96 16.70 -9.66
C GLY A 172 -5.71 16.17 -10.89
N GLU A 173 -5.38 16.71 -12.06
CA GLU A 173 -5.97 16.29 -13.33
C GLU A 173 -5.46 14.93 -13.86
N ARG A 174 -4.42 14.36 -13.24
CA ARG A 174 -3.80 13.10 -13.68
C ARG A 174 -4.55 11.86 -13.25
N GLY A 175 -5.46 11.97 -12.30
CA GLY A 175 -6.19 10.81 -11.84
C GLY A 175 -7.28 11.18 -10.85
N ILE A 176 -8.05 10.16 -10.51
CA ILE A 176 -8.93 10.17 -9.34
C ILE A 176 -8.26 9.36 -8.24
N ILE A 177 -8.68 9.59 -7.01
CA ILE A 177 -8.30 8.72 -5.90
C ILE A 177 -8.95 7.35 -6.10
N GLN A 178 -8.10 6.36 -6.33
CA GLN A 178 -8.45 4.94 -6.25
C GLN A 178 -7.64 4.35 -5.10
N THR A 179 -8.14 3.30 -4.48
CA THR A 179 -7.45 2.63 -3.39
C THR A 179 -7.77 1.15 -3.38
N PHE A 180 -6.93 0.38 -2.70
CA PHE A 180 -7.22 -1.00 -2.38
C PHE A 180 -7.38 -1.12 -0.86
N TYR A 181 -8.37 -1.90 -0.47
CA TYR A 181 -8.59 -2.29 0.91
C TYR A 181 -7.73 -3.52 1.22
N PRO A 182 -7.39 -3.79 2.49
CA PRO A 182 -6.87 -5.10 2.86
C PRO A 182 -7.79 -6.17 2.32
N ARG A 183 -7.18 -7.25 1.84
CA ARG A 183 -7.95 -8.36 1.28
C ARG A 183 -8.91 -8.89 2.36
N SER A 184 -10.10 -9.29 1.91
CA SER A 184 -11.19 -9.70 2.81
C SER A 184 -10.70 -10.74 3.82
N PRO A 185 -11.31 -10.78 5.02
CA PRO A 185 -10.83 -11.64 6.09
C PRO A 185 -10.74 -13.11 5.71
N LEU A 186 -11.49 -13.60 4.72
CA LEU A 186 -11.35 -14.97 4.24
C LEU A 186 -9.92 -15.30 3.76
N GLN A 187 -9.22 -14.37 3.11
CA GLN A 187 -7.82 -14.58 2.70
C GLN A 187 -6.80 -14.38 3.83
N ARG A 188 -7.22 -13.94 5.02
CA ARG A 188 -6.41 -13.99 6.25
C ARG A 188 -6.55 -15.33 6.97
N LEU A 189 -7.54 -16.15 6.58
CA LEU A 189 -7.82 -17.47 7.15
C LEU A 189 -7.20 -18.63 6.34
N ILE A 190 -6.69 -18.36 5.12
CA ILE A 190 -6.18 -19.36 4.16
C ILE A 190 -4.74 -19.05 3.78
#